data_AF-A0A142D1R3-F1
#
_entry.id   AF-A0A142D1R3-F1
#
_cell.length_a   1.000
_cell.length_b   1.000
_cell.length_c   1.000
_cell.angle_alpha   90.00
_cell.angle_beta   90.00
_cell.angle_gamma   90.00
#
_symmetry.space_group_name_H-M   'P 1'
#
loop_
_entity.id
_entity.type
_entity.pdbx_description
1 polymer ?
#
loop_
_entity_poly.entity_id
_entity_poly.type
_entity_poly.pdbx_seq_one_letter_code
_entity_poly.pdbx_strand_id
1 'polypeptide(L)' 'MNVTELKHKFMAVKHCEPAEANELLDFARRLYLRGEISLAEYRDLVRELEKAGASQPDEAGEYAGL' A
#
# COMPACT_ATOMS: atom_id res chain seq x y z
N MET A 1 6.12 -3.52 -10.76
CA MET A 1 5.09 -2.61 -10.25
C MET A 1 5.76 -1.46 -9.52
N ASN A 2 5.53 -0.22 -9.95
CA ASN A 2 5.98 1.00 -9.26
C ASN A 2 4.79 1.82 -8.72
N VAL A 3 5.03 2.88 -7.94
CA VAL A 3 3.96 3.69 -7.31
C VAL A 3 3.05 4.36 -8.34
N THR A 4 3.60 4.78 -9.48
CA THR A 4 2.83 5.40 -10.56
C THR A 4 1.86 4.39 -11.19
N GLU A 5 2.34 3.20 -11.51
CA GLU A 5 1.51 2.09 -11.99
C GLU A 5 0.45 1.68 -10.97
N LEU A 6 0.82 1.64 -9.69
CA LEU A 6 -0.10 1.35 -8.59
C LEU A 6 -1.22 2.39 -8.52
N LYS A 7 -0.90 3.69 -8.63
CA LYS A 7 -1.88 4.78 -8.68
C LYS A 7 -2.82 4.63 -9.87
N HIS A 8 -2.28 4.37 -11.06
CA HIS A 8 -3.11 4.15 -12.24
C HIS A 8 -4.05 2.95 -12.08
N LYS A 9 -3.56 1.82 -11.55
CA LYS A 9 -4.40 0.66 -11.23
C LYS A 9 -5.45 1.00 -10.18
N PHE A 10 -5.09 1.73 -9.14
CA PHE A 10 -6.02 2.17 -8.10
C PHE A 10 -7.15 2.99 -8.71
N MET A 11 -6.83 4.01 -9.51
CA MET A 11 -7.83 4.85 -10.19
C MET A 11 -8.68 4.04 -11.18
N ALA A 12 -8.11 3.04 -11.86
CA ALA A 12 -8.87 2.18 -12.76
C ALA A 12 -9.87 1.28 -12.03
N VAL A 13 -9.57 0.84 -10.80
CA VAL A 13 -10.43 -0.07 -10.02
C VAL A 13 -11.42 0.70 -9.15
N LYS A 14 -10.98 1.79 -8.51
CA LYS A 14 -11.76 2.59 -7.57
C LYS A 14 -12.47 3.77 -8.23
N HIS A 15 -12.08 4.14 -9.45
CA HIS A 15 -12.57 5.33 -10.17
C HIS A 15 -12.40 6.64 -9.37
N CYS A 16 -11.45 6.66 -8.44
CA CYS A 16 -11.12 7.82 -7.62
C CYS A 16 -9.61 7.99 -7.50
N GLU A 17 -9.16 9.23 -7.30
CA GLU A 17 -7.78 9.49 -6.92
C GLU A 17 -7.55 9.03 -5.47
N PRO A 18 -6.40 8.41 -5.18
CA PRO A 18 -6.01 8.12 -3.81
C PRO A 18 -5.81 9.44 -3.06
N ALA A 19 -6.60 9.67 -2.03
CA ALA A 19 -6.49 10.86 -1.18
C ALA A 19 -5.25 10.76 -0.29
N GLU A 20 -4.90 9.54 0.13
CA GLU A 20 -3.77 9.28 1.00
C GLU A 20 -2.85 8.17 0.48
N ALA A 21 -1.57 8.26 0.81
CA ALA A 21 -0.60 7.20 0.52
C ALA A 21 -0.96 5.89 1.26
N ASN A 22 -1.72 5.96 2.35
CA ASN A 22 -2.27 4.81 3.07
C ASN A 22 -3.23 3.98 2.22
N GLU A 23 -4.08 4.62 1.41
CA GLU A 23 -5.01 3.89 0.54
C GLU A 23 -4.28 3.09 -0.55
N LEU A 24 -3.17 3.64 -1.05
CA LEU A 24 -2.28 2.95 -1.97
C LEU A 24 -1.56 1.79 -1.30
N LEU A 25 -1.16 1.96 -0.04
CA LEU A 25 -0.50 0.90 0.73
C LEU A 25 -1.44 -0.29 0.96
N ASP A 26 -2.69 -0.02 1.34
CA ASP A 26 -3.74 -1.02 1.48
C ASP A 26 -4.02 -1.73 0.15
N PHE A 27 -4.06 -0.97 -0.94
CA PHE A 27 -4.25 -1.54 -2.26
C PHE A 27 -3.09 -2.43 -2.69
N ALA A 28 -1.84 -1.99 -2.47
CA ALA A 28 -0.64 -2.79 -2.73
C ALA A 28 -0.66 -4.09 -1.92
N ARG A 29 -1.06 -4.03 -0.64
CA ARG A 29 -1.20 -5.23 0.22
C ARG A 29 -2.22 -6.22 -0.37
N ARG A 30 -3.37 -5.74 -0.85
CA ARG A 30 -4.37 -6.59 -1.50
C ARG A 30 -3.85 -7.24 -2.78
N LEU A 31 -3.11 -6.49 -3.60
CA LEU A 31 -2.49 -7.04 -4.82
C LEU A 31 -1.47 -8.13 -4.48
N TYR A 32 -0.66 -7.93 -3.44
CA TYR A 32 0.31 -8.93 -2.98
C TYR A 32 -0.40 -10.20 -2.48
N LEU A 33 -1.44 -10.06 -1.65
CA LEU A 33 -2.22 -11.19 -1.14
C LEU A 33 -2.95 -11.98 -2.25
N ARG A 34 -3.29 -11.31 -3.36
CA ARG A 34 -3.87 -11.95 -4.54
C ARG A 34 -2.84 -12.59 -5.47
N GLY A 35 -1.55 -12.40 -5.20
CA GLY A 35 -0.47 -12.84 -6.08
C GLY A 35 -0.34 -12.02 -7.38
N GLU A 36 -0.94 -10.82 -7.45
CA GLU A 36 -0.82 -9.93 -8.60
C GLU A 36 0.51 -9.19 -8.67
N ILE A 37 1.20 -9.08 -7.54
CA ILE A 37 2.56 -8.54 -7.43
C ILE A 37 3.43 -9.46 -6.57
N SER A 38 4.71 -9.49 -6.87
CA SER A 38 5.71 -10.23 -6.09
C SER A 38 6.03 -9.53 -4.77
N LEU A 39 6.66 -10.27 -3.84
CA LEU A 39 7.14 -9.70 -2.57
C LEU A 39 8.16 -8.58 -2.79
N ALA A 40 9.01 -8.69 -3.81
CA ALA A 40 10.00 -7.65 -4.13
C ALA A 40 9.30 -6.34 -4.53
N GLU A 41 8.32 -6.43 -5.45
CA GLU A 41 7.51 -5.28 -5.87
C GLU A 41 6.72 -4.69 -4.70
N TYR A 42 6.13 -5.52 -3.85
CA TYR A 42 5.42 -5.05 -2.67
C TYR A 42 6.33 -4.26 -1.72
N ARG A 43 7.54 -4.78 -1.43
CA ARG A 43 8.50 -4.09 -0.57
C ARG A 43 8.96 -2.75 -1.14
N ASP A 44 9.18 -2.68 -2.45
CA ASP A 44 9.55 -1.42 -3.11
C ASP A 44 8.40 -0.42 -3.05
N LEU A 45 7.16 -0.85 -3.28
CA LEU A 45 5.97 -0.01 -3.13
C LEU A 45 5.82 0.52 -1.70
N VAL A 46 5.96 -0.34 -0.69
CA VAL A 46 5.86 0.05 0.73
C VAL A 46 6.86 1.16 1.04
N ARG A 47 8.14 0.98 0.66
CA ARG A 47 9.18 1.99 0.91
C ARG A 47 8.87 3.34 0.27
N GLU A 48 8.40 3.33 -0.97
CA GLU A 48 8.08 4.58 -1.67
C GLU A 48 6.82 5.24 -1.12
N LEU A 49 5.84 4.45 -0.66
CA LEU A 49 4.64 4.95 -0.01
C LEU A 49 4.94 5.50 1.38
N GLU A 50 5.81 4.86 2.16
CA GLU A 50 6.30 5.35 3.46
C GLU A 50 7.03 6.70 3.30
N LYS A 51 7.87 6.85 2.27
CA LYS A 51 8.49 8.15 1.93
C LYS A 51 7.46 9.21 1.57
N ALA A 52 6.33 8.82 1.00
CA ALA A 52 5.22 9.72 0.68
C ALA A 52 4.31 10.02 1.90
N GLY A 53 4.66 9.54 3.09
CA GLY A 53 3.91 9.75 4.32
C GLY A 53 2.86 8.68 4.62
N ALA A 54 2.86 7.56 3.88
CA ALA A 54 2.08 6.40 4.32
C ALA A 54 2.67 5.85 5.61
N SER A 55 1.82 5.37 6.50
CA SER A 55 2.25 4.61 7.67
C SER A 55 1.28 3.46 7.84
N GLN A 56 1.82 2.26 8.03
CA GLN A 56 0.95 1.17 8.49
C GLN A 56 0.41 1.57 9.87
N PRO A 57 -0.88 1.32 10.16
CA PRO A 57 -1.32 1.33 11.54
C PRO A 57 -0.40 0.36 12.28
N ASP A 58 0.33 0.90 13.24
CA ASP A 58 1.30 0.15 14.02
C ASP A 58 0.50 -0.91 14.80
N GLU A 59 0.41 -2.14 14.27
CA GLU A 59 -0.23 -3.25 14.98
C GLU A 59 0.43 -3.43 16.36
N ALA A 60 1.66 -2.90 16.56
CA ALA A 60 2.38 -2.85 17.83
C ALA A 60 1.69 -2.08 18.97
N GLY A 61 0.61 -1.31 18.71
CA GLY A 61 -0.10 -0.55 19.73
C GLY A 61 -1.11 -1.34 20.58
N GLU A 62 -1.63 -2.48 20.11
CA GLU A 62 -2.76 -3.16 20.78
C GLU A 62 -2.39 -4.35 21.68
N TYR A 63 -1.11 -4.72 21.77
CA TYR A 63 -0.63 -5.79 22.66
C TYR A 63 0.51 -5.37 23.59
N ALA A 64 0.83 -4.08 23.68
CA ALA A 64 1.74 -3.52 24.69
C ALA A 64 1.06 -3.26 26.05
N GLY A 65 -0.10 -3.89 26.31
CA GLY A 65 -0.92 -3.64 27.50
C GLY A 65 -1.60 -4.87 28.11
N LEU A 66 -1.15 -6.09 27.82
CA LEU A 66 -1.56 -7.31 28.53
C LEU A 66 -0.47 -7.81 29.47
#